data_AF-A0A3D6EY88-F1
#
_entry.id   AF-A0A3D6EY88-F1
#
_cell.length_a   1.000
_cell.length_b   1.000
_cell.length_c   1.000
_cell.angle_alpha   90.00
_cell.angle_beta   90.00
_cell.angle_gamma   90.00
#
_symmetry.space_group_name_H-M   'P 1'
#
loop_
_entity.id
_entity.type
_entity.pdbx_description
1 polymer ?
#
loop_
_entity_poly.entity_id
_entity_poly.type
_entity_poly.pdbx_seq_one_letter_code
_entity_poly.pdbx_strand_id
1 'polypeptide(L)'
;AHDRIAGKTGTAQILINGRYEKRYITSFVGYFPAHAPKYSAIVLIKNPRGFYQYGNNVAGPVFKDIADNIYARDINLHLAMEKKQVQEPGVFPVIRAGNQEELTRLSNELGISNHSSTEEEWIKAAKNGNAVVWKKNAIVKDQVPDVLGMTYRDAVYLLEKSGLSVSFEGKGRVTQQSLSPGTKISKGSRIYVRLG
;
A
#
# COMPACT_ATOMS: atom_id res chain seq x y z
N ALA A 1 7.17 15.55 12.91
CA ALA A 1 8.18 16.25 12.09
C ALA A 1 9.54 15.63 12.42
N HIS A 2 10.08 14.81 11.51
CA HIS A 2 11.25 13.98 11.82
C HIS A 2 12.58 14.71 11.60
N ASP A 3 12.58 15.82 10.85
CA ASP A 3 13.79 16.59 10.58
C ASP A 3 13.74 17.99 11.16
N ARG A 4 14.88 18.42 11.72
CA ARG A 4 15.07 19.75 12.29
C ARG A 4 15.32 20.73 11.15
N ILE A 5 14.70 21.90 11.20
CA ILE A 5 14.94 23.02 10.28
C ILE A 5 15.93 23.98 10.97
N ALA A 6 16.96 24.42 10.23
CA ALA A 6 17.86 25.48 10.68
C ALA A 6 17.61 26.74 9.85
N GLY A 7 17.46 27.88 10.51
CA GLY A 7 17.21 29.13 9.80
C GLY A 7 17.24 30.35 10.70
N LYS A 8 17.14 31.51 10.05
CA LYS A 8 17.15 32.83 10.68
C LYS A 8 15.98 33.65 10.17
N THR A 9 15.37 34.40 11.08
CA THR A 9 14.37 35.40 10.74
C THR A 9 14.99 36.76 10.47
N GLY A 10 14.39 37.47 9.51
CA GLY A 10 14.65 38.87 9.22
C GLY A 10 13.36 39.68 9.25
N THR A 11 13.47 40.93 9.69
CA THR A 11 12.41 41.93 9.56
C THR A 11 13.07 43.23 9.11
N ALA A 12 12.66 43.76 7.96
CA ALA A 12 13.22 44.99 7.39
C ALA A 12 12.12 46.03 7.15
N GLN A 13 12.38 47.29 7.48
CA GLN A 13 11.47 48.40 7.16
C GLN A 13 11.59 48.79 5.68
N ILE A 14 10.46 49.10 5.06
CA ILE A 14 10.41 49.52 3.66
C ILE A 14 10.65 51.03 3.55
N LEU A 15 11.59 51.40 2.70
CA LEU A 15 11.87 52.79 2.32
C LEU A 15 10.90 53.23 1.21
N ILE A 16 10.17 54.31 1.43
CA ILE A 16 9.27 54.94 0.46
C ILE A 16 9.57 56.44 0.43
N ASN A 17 9.86 56.98 -0.75
CA ASN A 17 10.16 58.41 -0.95
C ASN A 17 11.23 58.97 0.01
N GLY A 18 12.31 58.20 0.22
CA GLY A 18 13.43 58.60 1.08
C GLY A 18 13.15 58.52 2.58
N ARG A 19 11.99 57.99 3.02
CA ARG A 19 11.65 57.80 4.44
C ARG A 19 11.23 56.36 4.71
N TYR A 20 11.62 55.83 5.88
CA TYR A 20 11.13 54.52 6.31
C TYR A 20 9.67 54.65 6.74
N GLU A 21 8.78 53.90 6.09
CA GLU A 21 7.40 53.79 6.51
C GLU A 21 7.21 52.65 7.52
N LYS A 22 6.12 52.67 8.29
CA LYS A 22 5.68 51.55 9.15
C LYS A 22 5.16 50.35 8.34
N ARG A 23 5.89 49.97 7.28
CA ARG A 23 5.67 48.79 6.44
C ARG A 23 6.91 47.93 6.51
N TYR A 24 6.71 46.63 6.61
CA TYR A 24 7.80 45.69 6.87
C TYR A 24 7.84 44.58 5.81
N ILE A 25 9.04 44.11 5.52
CA ILE A 25 9.29 42.82 4.88
C ILE A 25 9.72 41.86 5.98
N THR A 26 8.92 40.82 6.19
CA THR A 26 9.24 39.71 7.08
C THR A 26 9.85 38.61 6.24
N SER A 27 10.98 38.05 6.67
CA SER A 27 11.64 36.95 6.00
C SER A 27 12.06 35.83 6.94
N PHE A 28 12.13 34.64 6.38
CA PHE A 28 12.79 33.49 6.97
C PHE A 28 13.69 32.86 5.91
N VAL A 29 14.97 32.69 6.24
CA VAL A 29 15.94 31.97 5.39
C VAL A 29 16.43 30.77 6.18
N GLY A 30 16.52 29.62 5.52
CA GLY A 30 16.95 28.40 6.18
C GLY A 30 17.26 27.28 5.22
N TYR A 31 17.75 26.20 5.79
CA TYR A 31 18.06 24.97 5.08
C TYR A 31 17.53 23.75 5.84
N PHE A 32 17.29 22.68 5.10
CA PHE A 32 16.79 21.41 5.61
C PHE A 32 17.26 20.22 4.76
N PRO A 33 17.39 19.01 5.36
CA PRO A 33 17.41 18.74 6.80
C PRO A 33 18.61 19.40 7.51
N ALA A 34 18.47 19.87 8.76
CA ALA A 34 19.53 20.66 9.42
C ALA A 34 20.86 19.91 9.63
N HIS A 35 20.82 18.58 9.79
CA HIS A 35 22.02 17.77 10.02
C HIS A 35 22.77 17.40 8.73
N ALA A 36 22.08 17.38 7.60
CA ALA A 36 22.64 17.09 6.27
C ALA A 36 21.90 17.92 5.21
N PRO A 37 22.21 19.23 5.09
CA PRO A 37 21.43 20.15 4.26
C PRO A 37 21.42 19.72 2.80
N LYS A 38 20.22 19.53 2.24
CA LYS A 38 20.02 19.26 0.80
C LYS A 38 19.31 20.42 0.09
N TYR A 39 18.46 21.13 0.82
CA TYR A 39 17.66 22.22 0.31
C TYR A 39 17.89 23.48 1.13
N SER A 40 17.92 24.63 0.45
CA SER A 40 17.87 25.95 1.06
C SER A 40 16.72 26.73 0.47
N ALA A 41 15.98 27.47 1.28
CA ALA A 41 14.91 28.33 0.82
C ALA A 41 14.90 29.66 1.58
N ILE A 42 14.33 30.66 0.94
CA ILE A 42 14.02 31.95 1.56
C ILE A 42 12.55 32.28 1.30
N VAL A 43 11.84 32.63 2.35
CA VAL A 43 10.47 33.11 2.29
C VAL A 43 10.48 34.58 2.63
N LEU A 44 9.91 35.40 1.75
CA LEU A 44 9.73 36.85 1.98
C LEU A 44 8.24 37.19 1.89
N ILE A 45 7.76 37.91 2.89
CA ILE A 45 6.37 38.38 2.95
C ILE A 45 6.39 39.90 3.09
N LYS A 46 5.94 40.58 2.04
CA LYS A 46 5.91 42.04 1.96
C LYS A 46 4.61 42.57 2.56
N ASN A 47 4.75 43.50 3.51
CA ASN A 47 3.64 44.22 4.14
C ASN A 47 2.52 43.30 4.68
N PRO A 48 2.84 42.30 5.54
CA PRO A 48 1.84 41.42 6.12
C PRO A 48 0.80 42.24 6.93
N ARG A 49 -0.49 41.93 6.76
CA ARG A 49 -1.60 42.59 7.47
C ARG A 49 -2.07 41.69 8.62
N GLY A 50 -2.28 42.24 9.82
CA GLY A 50 -2.80 41.50 11.00
C GLY A 50 -2.05 41.78 12.30
N PHE A 51 -2.44 41.10 13.39
CA PHE A 51 -1.89 41.27 14.75
C PHE A 51 -0.45 40.75 14.93
N TYR A 52 0.02 39.84 14.08
CA TYR A 52 1.35 39.20 14.19
C TYR A 52 2.29 39.67 13.07
N GLN A 53 2.86 40.87 13.22
CA GLN A 53 3.66 41.54 12.17
C GLN A 53 5.16 41.19 12.18
N TYR A 54 5.56 40.14 12.90
CA TYR A 54 6.97 39.82 13.13
C TYR A 54 7.43 38.55 12.40
N GLY A 55 8.69 38.59 11.95
CA GLY A 55 9.46 37.55 11.24
C GLY A 55 9.07 36.09 11.51
N ASN A 56 9.07 35.73 12.80
CA ASN A 56 8.86 34.35 13.26
C ASN A 56 7.45 33.83 13.00
N ASN A 57 6.42 34.67 13.05
CA ASN A 57 5.04 34.22 13.07
C ASN A 57 4.43 34.07 11.67
N VAL A 58 5.04 34.67 10.65
CA VAL A 58 4.48 34.68 9.29
C VAL A 58 5.35 33.89 8.31
N ALA A 59 6.64 34.20 8.21
CA ALA A 59 7.51 33.53 7.23
C ALA A 59 8.00 32.15 7.70
N GLY A 60 8.16 31.94 9.01
CA GLY A 60 8.58 30.67 9.59
C GLY A 60 7.61 29.51 9.32
N PRO A 61 6.29 29.65 9.59
CA PRO A 61 5.31 28.61 9.29
C PRO A 61 5.24 28.26 7.80
N VAL A 62 5.28 29.27 6.91
CA VAL A 62 5.29 29.05 5.46
C VAL A 62 6.52 28.25 5.03
N PHE A 63 7.70 28.57 5.56
CA PHE A 63 8.91 27.78 5.30
C PHE A 63 8.73 26.33 5.76
N LYS A 64 8.17 26.13 6.96
CA LYS A 64 7.94 24.79 7.51
C LYS A 64 6.98 23.98 6.64
N ASP A 65 5.89 24.55 6.18
CA ASP A 65 4.92 23.85 5.32
C ASP A 65 5.54 23.45 3.97
N ILE A 66 6.38 24.31 3.39
CA ILE A 66 7.14 24.00 2.17
C ILE A 66 8.13 22.86 2.43
N ALA A 67 8.87 22.91 3.53
CA ALA A 67 9.84 21.88 3.90
C ALA A 67 9.14 20.53 4.17
N ASP A 68 8.03 20.52 4.90
CA ASP A 68 7.23 19.33 5.19
C ASP A 68 6.65 18.72 3.89
N ASN A 69 6.21 19.55 2.94
CA ASN A 69 5.72 19.07 1.64
C ASN A 69 6.80 18.42 0.78
N ILE A 70 7.99 19.04 0.72
CA ILE A 70 9.13 18.49 -0.01
C ILE A 70 9.57 17.17 0.64
N TYR A 71 9.65 17.14 1.97
CA TYR A 71 10.01 15.94 2.72
C TYR A 71 9.01 14.79 2.49
N ALA A 72 7.70 15.06 2.47
CA ALA A 72 6.68 14.05 2.25
C ALA A 72 6.66 13.46 0.82
N ARG A 73 7.24 14.15 -0.15
CA ARG A 73 7.26 13.73 -1.56
C ARG A 73 8.57 13.08 -1.98
N ASP A 74 9.67 13.41 -1.31
CA ASP A 74 10.97 12.83 -1.63
C ASP A 74 11.21 11.56 -0.81
N ILE A 75 11.01 10.42 -1.46
CA ILE A 75 11.27 9.09 -0.89
C ILE A 75 12.73 8.95 -0.42
N ASN A 76 13.67 9.70 -1.01
CA ASN A 76 15.10 9.68 -0.64
C ASN A 76 15.44 10.58 0.54
N LEU A 77 14.52 11.43 0.99
CA LEU A 77 14.66 12.20 2.24
C LEU A 77 14.19 11.40 3.45
N HIS A 78 13.31 10.42 3.25
CA HIS A 78 13.00 9.48 4.31
C HIS A 78 14.24 8.63 4.61
N LEU A 79 14.63 8.59 5.89
CA LEU A 79 15.51 7.52 6.35
C LEU A 79 14.90 6.21 5.87
N ALA A 80 15.71 5.39 5.17
CA ALA A 80 15.29 4.05 4.82
C ALA A 80 14.71 3.44 6.09
N MET A 81 13.43 3.07 6.06
CA MET A 81 12.86 2.31 7.16
C MET A 81 13.83 1.17 7.37
N GLU A 82 14.42 1.07 8.56
CA GLU A 82 15.17 -0.13 8.89
C GLU A 82 14.22 -1.26 8.56
N LYS A 83 14.61 -2.12 7.62
CA LYS A 83 13.93 -3.39 7.43
C LYS A 83 14.12 -4.07 8.77
N LYS A 84 13.16 -3.90 9.69
CA LYS A 84 12.89 -4.91 10.69
C LYS A 84 12.58 -6.12 9.85
N GLN A 85 13.61 -6.92 9.58
CA GLN A 85 13.42 -8.29 9.20
C GLN A 85 12.62 -8.85 10.36
N VAL A 86 11.31 -8.91 10.16
CA VAL A 86 10.46 -9.77 10.96
C VAL A 86 10.91 -11.16 10.57
N GLN A 87 12.00 -11.64 11.19
CA GLN A 87 12.32 -13.05 11.26
C GLN A 87 11.33 -13.68 12.24
N GLU A 88 10.04 -13.59 11.93
CA GLU A 88 9.09 -14.54 12.47
C GLU A 88 9.33 -15.80 11.63
N PRO A 89 9.85 -16.91 12.21
CA PRO A 89 9.87 -18.17 11.51
C PRO A 89 8.43 -18.54 11.11
N GLY A 90 8.12 -18.41 9.83
CA GLY A 90 6.94 -19.03 9.24
C GLY A 90 5.66 -18.21 9.15
N VAL A 91 5.70 -16.87 9.18
CA VAL A 91 4.58 -16.07 8.63
C VAL A 91 4.69 -16.08 7.11
N PHE A 92 4.43 -17.26 6.54
CA PHE A 92 4.19 -17.39 5.13
C PHE A 92 2.83 -16.73 4.86
N PRO A 93 2.70 -15.82 3.88
CA PRO A 93 1.39 -15.30 3.54
C PRO A 93 0.49 -16.50 3.23
N VAL A 94 -0.73 -16.49 3.78
CA VAL A 94 -1.68 -17.58 3.64
C VAL A 94 -2.14 -17.59 2.18
N ILE A 95 -1.37 -18.18 1.29
CA ILE A 95 -1.80 -18.55 -0.05
C ILE A 95 -2.50 -19.89 0.13
N ARG A 96 -3.75 -20.01 -0.35
CA ARG A 96 -4.58 -21.22 -0.16
C ARG A 96 -4.90 -21.89 -1.48
N ALA A 97 -5.49 -21.17 -2.43
CA ALA A 97 -5.80 -21.67 -3.76
C ALA A 97 -6.00 -20.50 -4.74
N GLY A 98 -5.79 -20.74 -6.04
CA GLY A 98 -5.98 -19.75 -7.10
C GLY A 98 -5.32 -20.16 -8.41
N ASN A 99 -5.23 -19.21 -9.34
CA ASN A 99 -4.59 -19.41 -10.64
C ASN A 99 -3.05 -19.56 -10.48
N GLN A 100 -2.46 -20.53 -11.17
CA GLN A 100 -1.04 -20.84 -11.03
C GLN A 100 -0.11 -19.71 -11.46
N GLU A 101 -0.38 -19.08 -12.61
CA GLU A 101 0.48 -18.04 -13.17
C GLU A 101 0.50 -16.81 -12.25
N GLU A 102 -0.67 -16.37 -11.81
CA GLU A 102 -0.81 -15.22 -10.90
C GLU A 102 -0.10 -15.49 -9.56
N LEU A 103 -0.35 -16.65 -8.95
CA LEU A 103 0.23 -16.99 -7.65
C LEU A 103 1.75 -17.16 -7.72
N THR A 104 2.27 -17.71 -8.82
CA THR A 104 3.72 -17.84 -9.04
C THR A 104 4.36 -16.46 -9.21
N ARG A 105 3.75 -15.59 -10.01
CA ARG A 105 4.22 -14.21 -10.23
C ARG A 105 4.27 -13.43 -8.91
N LEU A 106 3.17 -13.45 -8.15
CA LEU A 106 3.09 -12.76 -6.85
C LEU A 106 4.12 -13.31 -5.87
N SER A 107 4.31 -14.63 -5.83
CA SER A 107 5.30 -15.26 -4.95
C SER A 107 6.72 -14.81 -5.30
N ASN A 108 7.06 -14.74 -6.59
CA ASN A 108 8.38 -14.27 -7.03
C ASN A 108 8.60 -12.78 -6.73
N GLU A 109 7.58 -11.94 -6.93
CA GLU A 109 7.63 -10.50 -6.63
C GLU A 109 7.80 -10.23 -5.13
N LEU A 110 7.18 -11.06 -4.29
CA LEU A 110 7.31 -11.00 -2.83
C LEU A 110 8.58 -11.69 -2.29
N GLY A 111 9.42 -12.27 -3.15
CA GLY A 111 10.65 -12.98 -2.74
C GLY A 111 10.38 -14.30 -2.01
N ILE A 112 9.25 -14.95 -2.30
CA ILE A 112 8.77 -16.15 -1.64
C ILE A 112 9.12 -17.39 -2.46
N SER A 113 9.93 -18.28 -1.87
CA SER A 113 10.25 -19.58 -2.47
C SER A 113 8.99 -20.42 -2.70
N ASN A 114 8.77 -20.81 -3.95
CA ASN A 114 7.66 -21.66 -4.37
C ASN A 114 8.16 -22.71 -5.37
N HIS A 115 7.51 -23.87 -5.37
CA HIS A 115 7.79 -24.95 -6.31
C HIS A 115 6.48 -25.47 -6.88
N SER A 116 6.37 -25.48 -8.21
CA SER A 116 5.27 -26.17 -8.89
C SER A 116 5.72 -27.55 -9.37
N SER A 117 4.93 -28.56 -9.05
CA SER A 117 5.04 -29.91 -9.60
C SER A 117 3.89 -30.25 -10.56
N THR A 118 3.16 -29.24 -11.03
CA THR A 118 1.94 -29.40 -11.85
C THR A 118 1.85 -28.31 -12.92
N GLU A 119 1.25 -28.64 -14.05
CA GLU A 119 0.95 -27.72 -15.17
C GLU A 119 -0.53 -27.31 -15.19
N GLU A 120 -1.22 -27.45 -14.05
CA GLU A 120 -2.67 -27.24 -13.95
C GLU A 120 -2.96 -25.76 -13.71
N GLU A 121 -3.90 -25.20 -14.47
CA GLU A 121 -4.27 -23.78 -14.37
C GLU A 121 -4.68 -23.37 -12.95
N TRP A 122 -5.36 -24.27 -12.22
CA TRP A 122 -5.84 -24.05 -10.86
C TRP A 122 -5.11 -24.94 -9.87
N ILE A 123 -4.63 -24.31 -8.79
CA ILE A 123 -3.77 -24.97 -7.81
C ILE A 123 -4.19 -24.64 -6.38
N LYS A 124 -3.78 -25.52 -5.47
CA LYS A 124 -3.85 -25.32 -4.02
C LYS A 124 -2.46 -25.24 -3.44
N ALA A 125 -2.23 -24.28 -2.56
CA ALA A 125 -1.00 -24.19 -1.79
C ALA A 125 -1.02 -25.23 -0.66
N ALA A 126 0.09 -25.92 -0.52
CA ALA A 126 0.44 -26.70 0.66
C ALA A 126 1.75 -26.15 1.23
N LYS A 127 1.83 -26.00 2.56
CA LYS A 127 3.06 -25.58 3.24
C LYS A 127 4.00 -26.79 3.37
N ASN A 128 5.25 -26.63 2.96
CA ASN A 128 6.34 -27.56 3.25
C ASN A 128 7.54 -26.79 3.81
N GLY A 129 7.71 -26.82 5.14
CA GLY A 129 8.71 -26.00 5.83
C GLY A 129 8.54 -24.51 5.55
N ASN A 130 9.51 -23.92 4.84
CA ASN A 130 9.54 -22.51 4.43
C ASN A 130 9.24 -22.31 2.93
N ALA A 131 8.64 -23.29 2.25
CA ALA A 131 8.24 -23.17 0.85
C ALA A 131 6.77 -23.51 0.65
N VAL A 132 6.15 -22.92 -0.39
CA VAL A 132 4.83 -23.34 -0.89
C VAL A 132 4.99 -24.36 -2.00
N VAL A 133 4.30 -25.48 -1.84
CA VAL A 133 4.15 -26.53 -2.84
C VAL A 133 2.77 -26.40 -3.46
N TRP A 134 2.73 -26.31 -4.79
CA TRP A 134 1.49 -26.27 -5.53
C TRP A 134 0.95 -27.68 -5.79
N LYS A 135 -0.24 -27.96 -5.27
CA LYS A 135 -0.99 -29.19 -5.54
C LYS A 135 -1.99 -28.94 -6.66
N LYS A 136 -2.10 -29.91 -7.57
CA LYS A 136 -3.10 -29.93 -8.64
C LYS A 136 -4.51 -29.75 -8.08
N ASN A 137 -5.29 -28.90 -8.74
CA ASN A 137 -6.73 -28.79 -8.54
C ASN A 137 -7.44 -28.94 -9.88
N ALA A 138 -7.30 -30.12 -10.48
CA ALA A 138 -7.79 -30.41 -11.83
C ALA A 138 -9.32 -30.21 -11.90
N ILE A 139 -9.76 -29.43 -12.88
CA ILE A 139 -11.17 -29.16 -13.12
C ILE A 139 -11.70 -30.24 -14.06
N VAL A 140 -12.47 -31.18 -13.52
CA VAL A 140 -13.07 -32.27 -14.30
C VAL A 140 -14.40 -31.80 -14.87
N LYS A 141 -14.59 -32.05 -16.18
CA LYS A 141 -15.83 -31.71 -16.89
C LYS A 141 -17.04 -32.38 -16.24
N ASP A 142 -18.14 -31.62 -16.12
CA ASP A 142 -19.41 -32.05 -15.54
C ASP A 142 -19.34 -32.51 -14.07
N GLN A 143 -18.28 -32.10 -13.34
CA GLN A 143 -18.13 -32.34 -11.90
C GLN A 143 -17.96 -31.05 -11.12
N VAL A 144 -18.42 -31.07 -9.86
CA VAL A 144 -18.30 -29.94 -8.93
C VAL A 144 -16.82 -29.66 -8.67
N PRO A 145 -16.30 -28.48 -9.01
CA PRO A 145 -14.92 -28.13 -8.72
C PRO A 145 -14.70 -27.91 -7.22
N ASP A 146 -13.48 -28.16 -6.77
CA ASP A 146 -13.07 -27.84 -5.41
C ASP A 146 -12.61 -26.38 -5.35
N VAL A 147 -13.41 -25.53 -4.72
CA VAL A 147 -13.15 -24.09 -4.60
C VAL A 147 -12.66 -23.68 -3.21
N LEU A 148 -12.42 -24.64 -2.31
CA LEU A 148 -11.98 -24.33 -0.95
C LEU A 148 -10.63 -23.59 -0.95
N GLY A 149 -10.61 -22.44 -0.28
CA GLY A 149 -9.45 -21.56 -0.19
C GLY A 149 -9.29 -20.53 -1.31
N MET A 150 -10.13 -20.59 -2.36
CA MET A 150 -10.11 -19.61 -3.45
C MET A 150 -10.70 -18.27 -3.05
N THR A 151 -10.40 -17.22 -3.82
CA THR A 151 -11.14 -15.96 -3.71
C THR A 151 -12.58 -16.15 -4.19
N TYR A 152 -13.50 -15.31 -3.73
CA TYR A 152 -14.88 -15.34 -4.23
C TYR A 152 -14.94 -15.20 -5.77
N ARG A 153 -14.10 -14.33 -6.34
CA ARG A 153 -14.05 -14.09 -7.79
C ARG A 153 -13.70 -15.37 -8.56
N ASP A 154 -12.65 -16.06 -8.15
CA ASP A 154 -12.18 -17.28 -8.80
C ASP A 154 -13.18 -18.42 -8.63
N ALA A 155 -13.74 -18.55 -7.42
CA ALA A 155 -14.72 -19.58 -7.10
C ALA A 155 -15.99 -19.42 -7.94
N VAL A 156 -16.52 -18.21 -8.06
CA VAL A 156 -17.69 -17.92 -8.90
C VAL A 156 -17.42 -18.26 -10.36
N TYR A 157 -16.28 -17.80 -10.89
CA TYR A 157 -15.89 -18.08 -12.26
C TYR A 157 -15.89 -19.59 -12.55
N LEU A 158 -15.26 -20.40 -11.70
CA LEU A 158 -15.18 -21.84 -11.89
C LEU A 158 -16.54 -22.53 -11.76
N LEU A 159 -17.33 -22.18 -10.74
CA LEU A 159 -18.62 -22.82 -10.48
C LEU A 159 -19.64 -22.50 -11.58
N GLU A 160 -19.71 -21.24 -12.01
CA GLU A 160 -20.62 -20.82 -13.08
C GLU A 160 -20.20 -21.37 -14.45
N LYS A 161 -18.90 -21.40 -14.74
CA LYS A 161 -18.37 -22.05 -15.96
C LYS A 161 -18.69 -23.54 -16.00
N SER A 162 -18.71 -24.21 -14.85
CA SER A 162 -19.14 -25.61 -14.72
C SER A 162 -20.67 -25.80 -14.76
N GLY A 163 -21.46 -24.73 -14.83
CA GLY A 163 -22.91 -24.77 -15.01
C GLY A 163 -23.74 -24.74 -13.72
N LEU A 164 -23.16 -24.29 -12.60
CA LEU A 164 -23.85 -24.11 -11.32
C LEU A 164 -24.28 -22.65 -11.12
N SER A 165 -25.34 -22.43 -10.32
CA SER A 165 -25.74 -21.09 -9.86
C SER A 165 -25.22 -20.86 -8.44
N VAL A 166 -24.43 -19.81 -8.23
CA VAL A 166 -23.71 -19.58 -6.96
C VAL A 166 -24.49 -18.64 -6.05
N SER A 167 -24.68 -19.04 -4.80
CA SER A 167 -25.10 -18.16 -3.69
C SER A 167 -24.00 -18.13 -2.62
N PHE A 168 -23.81 -16.99 -1.95
CA PHE A 168 -22.72 -16.84 -0.99
C PHE A 168 -23.09 -15.99 0.23
N GLU A 169 -22.35 -16.18 1.32
CA GLU A 169 -22.40 -15.36 2.52
C GLU A 169 -20.99 -15.06 3.04
N GLY A 170 -20.77 -13.85 3.56
CA GLY A 170 -19.52 -13.45 4.20
C GLY A 170 -18.62 -12.62 3.27
N LYS A 171 -17.34 -12.51 3.65
CA LYS A 171 -16.30 -11.80 2.89
C LYS A 171 -14.97 -12.54 3.01
N GLY A 172 -14.12 -12.42 2.00
CA GLY A 172 -12.80 -13.05 1.99
C GLY A 172 -12.74 -14.27 1.06
N ARG A 173 -12.26 -15.39 1.57
CA ARG A 173 -12.01 -16.60 0.77
C ARG A 173 -13.02 -17.70 1.10
N VAL A 174 -13.22 -18.62 0.17
CA VAL A 174 -14.13 -19.75 0.38
C VAL A 174 -13.61 -20.64 1.51
N THR A 175 -14.39 -20.74 2.58
CA THR A 175 -14.14 -21.64 3.72
C THR A 175 -14.98 -22.90 3.64
N GLN A 176 -16.13 -22.84 2.96
CA GLN A 176 -17.04 -23.98 2.81
C GLN A 176 -17.80 -23.92 1.47
N GLN A 177 -18.12 -25.08 0.91
CA GLN A 177 -19.02 -25.25 -0.23
C GLN A 177 -20.08 -26.32 0.11
N SER A 178 -21.32 -26.14 -0.35
CA SER A 178 -22.44 -27.03 -0.02
C SER A 178 -22.44 -28.34 -0.80
N LEU A 179 -21.83 -28.37 -1.99
CA LEU A 179 -21.70 -29.56 -2.82
C LEU A 179 -20.27 -30.10 -2.73
N SER A 180 -20.13 -31.40 -2.51
CA SER A 180 -18.82 -32.04 -2.42
C SER A 180 -18.09 -32.00 -3.77
N PRO A 181 -16.78 -31.69 -3.79
CA PRO A 181 -15.98 -31.76 -5.01
C PRO A 181 -16.03 -33.13 -5.68
N GLY A 182 -16.00 -33.17 -7.02
CA GLY A 182 -16.06 -34.40 -7.82
C GLY A 182 -17.48 -34.97 -8.03
N THR A 183 -18.50 -34.42 -7.36
CA THR A 183 -19.90 -34.81 -7.59
C THR A 183 -20.34 -34.42 -8.99
N LYS A 184 -21.13 -35.26 -9.69
CA LYS A 184 -21.69 -34.91 -11.00
C LYS A 184 -22.61 -33.69 -10.91
N ILE A 185 -22.44 -32.74 -11.83
CA ILE A 185 -23.24 -31.53 -11.89
C ILE A 185 -24.54 -31.79 -12.64
N SER A 186 -25.66 -31.38 -12.05
CA SER A 186 -26.89 -31.11 -12.79
C SER A 186 -26.93 -29.61 -13.14
N LYS A 187 -26.94 -29.28 -14.43
CA LYS A 187 -26.88 -27.88 -14.89
C LYS A 187 -28.00 -27.05 -14.26
N GLY A 188 -27.66 -25.86 -13.79
CA GLY A 188 -28.58 -24.96 -13.10
C GLY A 188 -28.79 -25.26 -11.61
N SER A 189 -28.15 -26.29 -11.06
CA SER A 189 -28.19 -26.55 -9.62
C SER A 189 -27.58 -25.40 -8.84
N ARG A 190 -28.18 -25.07 -7.70
CA ARG A 190 -27.64 -24.05 -6.80
C ARG A 190 -26.56 -24.63 -5.91
N ILE A 191 -25.44 -23.92 -5.79
CA ILE A 191 -24.36 -24.19 -4.84
C ILE A 191 -24.23 -23.00 -3.90
N TYR A 192 -24.15 -23.28 -2.60
CA TYR A 192 -23.92 -22.27 -1.59
C TYR A 192 -22.47 -22.31 -1.10
N VAL A 193 -21.81 -21.15 -1.04
CA VAL A 193 -20.43 -21.01 -0.56
C VAL A 193 -20.34 -20.02 0.60
N ARG A 194 -19.57 -20.39 1.63
CA ARG A 194 -19.31 -19.52 2.79
C ARG A 194 -17.93 -18.89 2.67
N LEU A 195 -17.85 -17.59 2.93
CA LEU A 195 -16.61 -16.82 2.89
C LEU A 195 -16.14 -16.45 4.29
N GLY A 196 -14.83 -16.50 4.53
CA GLY A 196 -14.17 -16.08 5.75
C GLY A 196 -12.65 -16.01 5.64
#